data_AF-A0A6J4RHA6-F1
#
_entry.id   AF-A0A6J4RHA6-F1
#
_cell.length_a   1.000
_cell.length_b   1.000
_cell.length_c   1.000
_cell.angle_alpha   90.00
_cell.angle_beta   90.00
_cell.angle_gamma   90.00
#
_symmetry.space_group_name_H-M   'P 1'
#
loop_
_entity.id
_entity.type
_entity.pdbx_description
1 polymer ?
#
loop_
_entity_poly.entity_id
_entity_poly.type
_entity_poly.pdbx_seq_one_letter_code
_entity_poly.pdbx_strand_id
1 'polypeptide(L)'
;SYFLAGGDADDLIQEGLVGLYKAVRDFRTDRESSFRNFAELCITRQIITAVKTATRNKHTPLNQYVSFSASPASAPEGEPTLDEVIAGPGVHDPVNQVISSEELQALVSCLSTALSDLESRVLALYLDGRSYEEIGGRLACDTKTVDNALQRVKRKVGVHLRARAIPA
;
A
#
# COMPACT_ATOMS: atom_id res chain seq x y z
N SER A 1 -28.05 23.97 7.16
CA SER A 1 -27.44 23.00 8.09
C SER A 1 -26.02 22.70 7.62
N TYR A 2 -25.03 22.81 8.51
CA TYR A 2 -23.65 22.41 8.22
C TYR A 2 -23.49 20.91 8.50
N PHE A 3 -22.65 20.23 7.71
CA PHE A 3 -22.33 18.81 7.88
C PHE A 3 -20.82 18.65 7.93
N LEU A 4 -20.32 17.98 8.97
CA LEU A 4 -18.90 17.69 9.15
C LEU A 4 -18.67 16.21 8.81
N ALA A 5 -17.92 15.96 7.73
CA ALA A 5 -17.59 14.59 7.36
C ALA A 5 -16.74 13.92 8.44
N GLY A 6 -17.24 12.83 9.02
CA GLY A 6 -16.57 12.09 10.09
C GLY A 6 -16.70 12.69 11.50
N GLY A 7 -17.53 13.72 11.68
CA GLY A 7 -17.85 14.31 12.98
C GLY A 7 -19.37 14.42 13.19
N ASP A 8 -19.78 14.74 14.41
CA ASP A 8 -21.18 14.85 14.80
C ASP A 8 -21.64 16.31 14.99
N ALA A 9 -22.85 16.48 15.53
CA ALA A 9 -23.40 17.81 15.79
C ALA A 9 -22.65 18.54 16.92
N ASP A 10 -22.10 17.80 17.88
CA ASP A 10 -21.38 18.36 19.02
C ASP A 10 -20.03 18.94 18.56
N ASP A 11 -19.37 18.31 17.59
CA ASP A 11 -18.16 18.84 16.96
C ASP A 11 -18.41 20.22 16.29
N LEU A 12 -19.54 20.38 15.60
CA LEU A 12 -19.92 21.66 14.98
C LEU A 12 -20.22 22.73 16.03
N ILE A 13 -20.84 22.35 17.15
CA ILE A 13 -21.08 23.26 18.28
C ILE A 13 -19.76 23.71 18.88
N GLN A 14 -18.79 22.80 19.08
CA GLN A 14 -17.47 23.14 19.60
C GLN A 14 -16.71 24.11 18.69
N GLU A 15 -16.72 23.88 17.37
CA GLU A 15 -16.14 24.83 16.41
C GLU A 15 -16.84 26.20 16.46
N GLY A 16 -18.16 26.21 16.65
CA GLY A 16 -18.91 27.44 16.91
C GLY A 16 -18.44 28.17 18.17
N LEU A 17 -18.24 27.45 19.27
CA LEU A 17 -17.73 28.00 20.53
C LEU A 17 -16.31 28.56 20.39
N VAL A 18 -15.44 27.89 19.63
CA VAL A 18 -14.10 28.42 19.30
C VAL A 18 -14.20 29.73 18.51
N GLY A 19 -15.15 29.82 17.56
CA GLY A 19 -15.43 31.05 16.83
C GLY A 19 -15.93 32.18 17.72
N LEU A 20 -16.80 31.87 18.68
CA LEU A 20 -17.28 32.83 19.69
C LEU A 20 -16.15 33.30 20.62
N TYR A 21 -15.29 32.39 21.08
CA TYR A 21 -14.13 32.73 21.91
C TYR A 21 -13.19 33.71 21.17
N LYS A 22 -12.90 33.45 19.89
CA LYS A 22 -12.11 34.37 19.04
C LYS A 22 -12.79 35.73 18.92
N ALA A 23 -14.12 35.77 18.77
CA ALA A 23 -14.87 37.01 18.72
C ALA A 23 -14.75 37.81 20.03
N VAL A 24 -14.90 37.17 21.19
CA VAL A 24 -14.75 37.82 22.50
C VAL A 24 -13.35 38.41 22.65
N ARG A 25 -12.31 37.66 22.27
CA ARG A 25 -10.91 38.09 22.38
C ARG A 25 -10.56 39.25 21.45
N ASP A 26 -11.04 39.21 20.21
CA ASP A 26 -10.59 40.11 19.14
C ASP A 26 -11.55 41.29 18.87
N PHE A 27 -12.69 41.36 19.58
CA PHE A 27 -13.65 42.45 19.42
C PHE A 27 -13.07 43.79 19.87
N ARG A 28 -13.38 44.84 19.10
CA ARG A 28 -12.98 46.20 19.41
C ARG A 28 -14.20 47.11 19.47
N THR A 29 -14.32 47.82 20.59
CA THR A 29 -15.43 48.74 20.88
C THR A 29 -15.34 50.06 20.13
N ASP A 30 -14.21 50.36 19.49
CA ASP A 30 -13.97 51.58 18.71
C ASP A 30 -14.39 51.47 17.24
N ARG A 31 -15.10 50.40 16.87
CA ARG A 31 -15.63 50.16 15.52
C ARG A 31 -17.16 50.24 15.50
N GLU A 32 -17.72 50.56 14.33
CA GLU A 32 -19.17 50.74 14.14
C GLU A 32 -20.01 49.45 14.19
N SER A 33 -19.37 48.26 14.18
CA SER A 33 -20.10 46.99 14.16
C SER A 33 -20.42 46.49 15.56
N SER A 34 -21.65 46.01 15.77
CA SER A 34 -22.06 45.41 17.03
C SER A 34 -21.29 44.11 17.32
N PHE A 35 -21.09 43.80 18.61
CA PHE A 35 -20.47 42.54 19.01
C PHE A 35 -21.20 41.33 18.42
N ARG A 36 -22.55 41.37 18.39
CA ARG A 36 -23.38 40.30 17.82
C ARG A 36 -22.99 40.02 16.36
N ASN A 37 -22.89 41.04 15.53
CA ASN A 37 -22.55 40.87 14.11
C ASN A 37 -21.11 40.36 13.93
N PHE A 38 -20.18 40.84 14.77
CA PHE A 38 -18.80 40.37 14.75
C PHE A 38 -18.66 38.91 15.20
N ALA A 39 -19.39 38.51 16.23
CA ALA A 39 -19.43 37.15 16.75
C ALA A 39 -20.03 36.19 15.71
N GLU A 40 -21.16 36.55 15.10
CA GLU A 40 -21.80 35.77 14.05
C GLU A 40 -20.84 35.53 12.86
N LEU A 41 -20.08 36.55 12.46
CA LEU A 41 -19.07 36.44 11.42
C LEU A 41 -17.95 35.45 11.80
N CYS A 42 -17.43 35.54 13.02
CA CYS A 42 -16.35 34.68 13.50
C CYS A 42 -16.80 33.22 13.65
N ILE A 43 -17.99 33.00 14.22
CA ILE A 43 -18.62 31.67 14.36
C ILE A 43 -18.80 31.03 12.99
N THR A 44 -19.44 31.74 12.06
CA THR A 44 -19.70 31.23 10.70
C THR A 44 -18.40 30.88 9.97
N ARG A 45 -17.38 31.74 10.07
CA ARG A 45 -16.06 31.48 9.45
C ARG A 45 -15.35 30.29 10.06
N GLN A 46 -15.43 30.13 11.38
CA GLN A 46 -14.82 28.99 12.07
C GLN A 46 -15.46 27.67 11.62
N ILE A 47 -16.80 27.62 11.60
CA ILE A 47 -17.55 26.45 11.13
C ILE A 47 -17.23 26.13 9.66
N ILE A 48 -17.21 27.12 8.77
CA ILE A 48 -16.84 26.90 7.36
C ILE A 48 -15.41 26.36 7.22
N THR A 49 -14.48 26.87 8.03
CA THR A 49 -13.08 26.43 8.00
C THR A 49 -12.94 24.98 8.44
N ALA A 50 -13.66 24.57 9.49
CA ALA A 50 -13.71 23.18 9.95
C ALA A 50 -14.26 22.25 8.86
N VAL A 51 -15.42 22.59 8.27
CA VAL A 51 -16.05 21.80 7.19
C VAL A 51 -15.13 21.65 5.97
N LYS A 52 -14.49 22.75 5.53
CA LYS A 52 -13.53 22.70 4.41
C LYS A 52 -12.29 21.88 4.72
N THR A 53 -11.86 21.88 5.97
CA THR A 53 -10.70 21.11 6.41
C THR A 53 -11.02 19.61 6.37
N ALA A 54 -12.16 19.20 6.94
CA ALA A 54 -12.60 17.81 6.96
C ALA A 54 -12.85 17.23 5.56
N THR A 55 -13.34 18.05 4.62
CA THR A 55 -13.67 17.61 3.24
C THR A 55 -12.51 17.78 2.23
N ARG A 56 -11.30 18.15 2.68
CA ARG A 56 -10.15 18.34 1.79
C ARG A 56 -9.68 17.01 1.17
N ASN A 57 -9.20 17.04 -0.08
CA ASN A 57 -8.77 15.83 -0.82
C ASN A 57 -7.75 14.93 -0.09
N LYS A 58 -6.92 15.49 0.80
CA LYS A 58 -5.98 14.68 1.61
C LYS A 58 -6.70 13.75 2.61
N HIS A 59 -7.95 14.04 2.94
CA HIS A 59 -8.82 13.23 3.79
C HIS A 59 -9.78 12.36 2.97
N THR A 60 -9.73 12.41 1.63
CA THR A 60 -10.56 11.57 0.76
C THR A 60 -10.48 10.09 1.12
N PRO A 61 -9.29 9.49 1.37
CA PRO A 61 -9.23 8.09 1.78
C PRO A 61 -10.04 7.85 3.06
N LEU A 62 -9.82 8.67 4.10
CA LEU A 62 -10.52 8.56 5.38
C LEU A 62 -12.05 8.69 5.25
N ASN A 63 -12.49 9.65 4.45
CA ASN A 63 -13.90 9.96 4.25
C ASN A 63 -14.63 8.95 3.35
N GLN A 64 -13.90 8.13 2.59
CA GLN A 64 -14.46 7.19 1.62
C GLN A 64 -14.19 5.72 1.98
N TYR A 65 -13.51 5.43 3.09
CA TYR A 65 -13.32 4.04 3.49
C TYR A 65 -14.66 3.36 3.75
N VAL A 66 -14.74 2.13 3.27
CA VAL A 66 -15.85 1.22 3.55
C VAL A 66 -15.40 0.27 4.65
N SER A 67 -16.23 0.10 5.68
CA SER A 67 -15.91 -0.84 6.75
C SER A 67 -15.98 -2.28 6.24
N PHE A 68 -15.00 -3.10 6.57
CA PHE A 68 -15.06 -4.55 6.29
C PHE A 68 -16.16 -5.26 7.08
N SER A 69 -16.55 -4.71 8.23
CA SER A 69 -17.69 -5.20 9.01
C SER A 69 -19.06 -4.75 8.47
N ALA A 70 -19.10 -3.91 7.43
CA ALA A 70 -20.36 -3.54 6.81
C ALA A 70 -20.85 -4.69 5.92
N SER A 71 -22.15 -4.95 5.98
CA SER A 71 -22.81 -5.83 5.01
C SER A 71 -22.96 -5.09 3.68
N PRO A 72 -22.75 -5.76 2.53
CA PRO A 72 -23.14 -5.22 1.24
C PRO A 72 -24.62 -4.79 1.26
N ALA A 73 -24.92 -3.63 0.68
CA ALA A 73 -26.29 -3.15 0.41
C ALA A 73 -27.25 -3.03 1.62
N SER A 74 -26.76 -2.69 2.83
CA SER A 74 -27.61 -2.45 4.01
C SER A 74 -28.55 -3.63 4.32
N ALA A 75 -28.07 -4.84 4.05
CA ALA A 75 -28.84 -6.06 4.26
C ALA A 75 -29.15 -6.29 5.75
N PRO A 76 -30.26 -6.99 6.06
CA PRO A 76 -30.64 -7.31 7.43
C PRO A 76 -29.58 -8.14 8.18
N GLU A 77 -29.66 -8.13 9.51
CA GLU A 77 -28.79 -8.94 10.37
C GLU A 77 -28.76 -10.41 9.92
N GLY A 78 -27.56 -10.93 9.66
CA GLY A 78 -27.33 -12.32 9.23
C GLY A 78 -26.75 -12.48 7.82
N GLU A 79 -26.61 -11.41 7.04
CA GLU A 79 -25.87 -11.44 5.78
C GLU A 79 -24.35 -11.32 5.97
N PRO A 80 -23.56 -11.94 5.06
CA PRO A 80 -22.12 -11.97 5.20
C PRO A 80 -21.51 -10.58 5.03
N THR A 81 -20.55 -10.26 5.90
CA THR A 81 -19.86 -8.98 5.88
C THR A 81 -18.90 -8.88 4.69
N LEU A 82 -18.48 -7.66 4.33
CA LEU A 82 -17.48 -7.45 3.27
C LEU A 82 -16.20 -8.28 3.50
N ASP A 83 -15.77 -8.47 4.74
CA ASP A 83 -14.62 -9.34 5.10
C ASP A 83 -14.83 -10.81 4.70
N GLU A 84 -16.06 -11.30 4.79
CA GLU A 84 -16.41 -12.69 4.48
C GLU A 84 -16.62 -12.92 2.97
N VAL A 85 -16.98 -11.87 2.23
CA VAL A 85 -17.21 -11.94 0.78
C VAL A 85 -15.94 -11.65 -0.02
N ILE A 86 -15.06 -10.78 0.47
CA ILE A 86 -13.83 -10.43 -0.24
C ILE A 86 -12.87 -11.62 -0.19
N ALA A 87 -12.63 -12.23 -1.36
CA ALA A 87 -11.66 -13.30 -1.47
C ALA A 87 -10.27 -12.82 -1.02
N GLY A 88 -9.68 -13.58 -0.10
CA GLY A 88 -8.30 -13.36 0.33
C GLY A 88 -7.30 -13.55 -0.82
N PRO A 89 -6.03 -13.17 -0.63
CA PRO A 89 -4.99 -13.38 -1.62
C PRO A 89 -4.87 -14.87 -1.98
N GLY A 90 -4.92 -15.20 -3.28
CA GLY A 90 -4.78 -16.58 -3.78
C GLY A 90 -3.42 -17.25 -3.46
N VAL A 91 -2.49 -16.50 -2.85
CA VAL A 91 -1.20 -16.97 -2.34
C VAL A 91 -1.37 -17.99 -1.19
N HIS A 92 -2.48 -17.92 -0.46
CA HIS A 92 -2.79 -18.87 0.63
C HIS A 92 -3.57 -20.10 0.18
N ASP A 93 -3.89 -20.23 -1.10
CA ASP A 93 -4.50 -21.44 -1.63
C ASP A 93 -3.52 -22.64 -1.48
N PRO A 94 -3.90 -23.70 -0.74
CA PRO A 94 -3.05 -24.87 -0.55
C PRO A 94 -2.57 -25.48 -1.88
N VAL A 95 -3.39 -25.43 -2.93
CA VAL A 95 -3.01 -25.96 -4.26
C VAL A 95 -1.86 -25.15 -4.83
N ASN A 96 -1.98 -23.81 -4.83
CA ASN A 96 -0.91 -22.93 -5.31
C ASN A 96 0.37 -23.07 -4.48
N GLN A 97 0.24 -23.29 -3.16
CA GLN A 97 1.39 -23.49 -2.28
C GLN A 97 2.15 -24.78 -2.59
N VAL A 98 1.42 -25.89 -2.77
CA VAL A 98 2.01 -27.19 -3.12
C VAL A 98 2.70 -27.10 -4.48
N ILE A 99 2.03 -26.56 -5.50
CA ILE A 99 2.61 -26.38 -6.84
C ILE A 99 3.87 -25.52 -6.76
N SER A 100 3.82 -24.37 -6.08
CA SER A 100 4.97 -23.47 -5.93
C SER A 100 6.14 -24.15 -5.22
N SER A 101 5.87 -24.94 -4.19
CA SER A 101 6.90 -25.70 -3.47
C SER A 101 7.55 -26.77 -4.35
N GLU A 102 6.76 -27.51 -5.13
CA GLU A 102 7.26 -28.54 -6.05
C GLU A 102 8.08 -27.93 -7.19
N GLU A 103 7.64 -26.80 -7.74
CA GLU A 103 8.37 -26.05 -8.77
C GLU A 103 9.71 -25.54 -8.24
N LEU A 104 9.73 -24.99 -7.03
CA LEU A 104 10.95 -24.52 -6.39
C LEU A 104 11.92 -25.69 -6.12
N GLN A 105 11.42 -26.80 -5.59
CA GLN A 105 12.25 -27.99 -5.32
C GLN A 105 12.86 -28.53 -6.62
N ALA A 106 12.07 -28.58 -7.70
CA ALA A 106 12.56 -29.00 -9.01
C ALA A 106 13.62 -28.07 -9.58
N LEU A 107 13.43 -26.75 -9.46
CA LEU A 107 14.40 -25.76 -9.90
C LEU A 107 15.70 -25.87 -9.11
N VAL A 108 15.63 -25.99 -7.78
CA VAL A 108 16.81 -26.19 -6.92
C VAL A 108 17.57 -27.45 -7.30
N SER A 109 16.85 -28.56 -7.53
CA SER A 109 17.46 -29.81 -8.00
C SER A 109 18.16 -29.63 -9.36
N CYS A 110 17.52 -28.93 -10.31
CA CYS A 110 18.13 -28.60 -11.60
C CYS A 110 19.41 -27.77 -11.43
N LEU A 111 19.38 -26.74 -10.60
CA LEU A 111 20.56 -25.89 -10.36
C LEU A 111 21.71 -26.68 -9.73
N SER A 112 21.40 -27.60 -8.81
CA SER A 112 22.42 -28.40 -8.12
C SER A 112 23.13 -29.43 -9.01
N THR A 113 22.50 -29.85 -10.12
CA THR A 113 22.99 -30.93 -10.99
C THR A 113 23.43 -30.46 -12.36
N ALA A 114 22.82 -29.40 -12.90
CA ALA A 114 23.07 -28.94 -14.27
C ALA A 114 24.17 -27.89 -14.36
N LEU A 115 24.46 -27.16 -13.28
CA LEU A 115 25.45 -26.09 -13.29
C LEU A 115 26.86 -26.65 -13.04
N SER A 116 27.84 -26.10 -13.76
CA SER A 116 29.26 -26.30 -13.45
C SER A 116 29.65 -25.50 -12.20
N ASP A 117 30.77 -25.85 -11.57
CA ASP A 117 31.26 -25.16 -10.37
C ASP A 117 31.39 -23.64 -10.56
N LEU A 118 31.88 -23.20 -11.72
CA LEU A 118 31.98 -21.77 -12.04
C LEU A 118 30.60 -21.13 -12.15
N GLU A 119 29.66 -21.77 -12.83
CA GLU A 119 28.29 -21.26 -12.99
C GLU A 119 27.57 -21.17 -11.64
N SER A 120 27.71 -22.18 -10.78
CA SER A 120 27.13 -22.19 -9.43
C SER A 120 27.69 -21.06 -8.57
N ARG A 121 29.02 -20.85 -8.58
CA ARG A 121 29.67 -19.76 -7.83
C ARG A 121 29.29 -18.38 -8.37
N VAL A 122 29.23 -18.22 -9.69
CA VAL A 122 28.79 -16.96 -10.33
C VAL A 122 27.32 -16.68 -9.98
N LEU A 123 26.43 -17.67 -10.10
CA LEU A 123 25.01 -17.52 -9.81
C LEU A 123 24.80 -17.14 -8.33
N ALA A 124 25.48 -17.79 -7.39
CA ALA A 124 25.34 -17.49 -5.97
C ALA A 124 25.70 -16.02 -5.66
N LEU A 125 26.85 -15.54 -6.15
CA LEU A 125 27.27 -14.16 -5.94
C LEU A 125 26.36 -13.13 -6.65
N TYR A 126 25.82 -13.49 -7.82
CA TYR A 126 24.86 -12.66 -8.53
C TYR A 126 23.53 -12.55 -7.77
N LEU A 127 23.04 -13.65 -7.20
CA LEU A 127 21.84 -13.66 -6.35
C LEU A 127 22.06 -12.89 -5.04
N ASP A 128 23.30 -12.84 -4.53
CA ASP A 128 23.70 -11.97 -3.43
C ASP A 128 23.78 -10.47 -3.83
N GLY A 129 23.46 -10.12 -5.07
CA GLY A 129 23.44 -8.74 -5.56
C GLY A 129 24.80 -8.14 -5.91
N ARG A 130 25.84 -8.95 -6.10
CA ARG A 130 27.18 -8.46 -6.49
C ARG A 130 27.22 -8.02 -7.95
N SER A 131 28.02 -7.00 -8.24
CA SER A 131 28.26 -6.55 -9.62
C SER A 131 29.16 -7.52 -10.38
N TYR A 132 29.16 -7.45 -11.72
CA TYR A 132 29.98 -8.35 -12.54
C TYR A 132 31.49 -8.17 -12.28
N GLU A 133 31.91 -6.94 -11.97
CA GLU A 133 33.30 -6.61 -11.62
C GLU A 133 33.68 -7.22 -10.27
N GLU A 134 32.82 -7.13 -9.27
CA GLU A 134 33.03 -7.73 -7.95
C GLU A 134 33.10 -9.25 -8.01
N ILE A 135 32.24 -9.87 -8.83
CA ILE A 135 32.24 -11.32 -9.07
C ILE A 135 33.54 -11.73 -9.76
N GLY A 136 33.94 -11.03 -10.83
CA GLY A 136 35.19 -11.30 -11.55
C GLY A 136 36.41 -11.22 -10.63
N GLY A 137 36.48 -10.17 -9.81
CA GLY A 137 37.54 -9.99 -8.82
C GLY A 137 37.61 -11.13 -7.79
N ARG A 138 36.47 -11.59 -7.27
CA ARG A 138 36.40 -12.70 -6.29
C ARG A 138 36.73 -14.07 -6.88
N LEU A 139 36.37 -14.28 -8.14
CA LEU A 139 36.56 -15.56 -8.83
C LEU A 139 37.86 -15.61 -9.65
N ALA A 140 38.65 -14.54 -9.64
CA ALA A 140 39.84 -14.36 -10.45
C ALA A 140 39.58 -14.60 -11.96
N CYS A 141 38.47 -14.05 -12.47
CA CYS A 141 38.11 -14.08 -13.88
C CYS A 141 37.63 -12.72 -14.38
N ASP A 142 37.58 -12.54 -15.70
CA ASP A 142 37.11 -11.31 -16.30
C ASP A 142 35.56 -11.21 -16.32
N THR A 143 35.04 -10.00 -16.46
CA THR A 143 33.60 -9.72 -16.47
C THR A 143 32.85 -10.40 -17.60
N LYS A 144 33.51 -10.66 -18.75
CA LYS A 144 32.91 -11.39 -19.87
C LYS A 144 32.78 -12.88 -19.54
N THR A 145 33.69 -13.45 -18.77
CA THR A 145 33.55 -14.82 -18.24
C THR A 145 32.36 -14.93 -17.28
N VAL A 146 32.14 -13.93 -16.42
CA VAL A 146 30.96 -13.86 -15.53
C VAL A 146 29.65 -13.79 -16.32
N ASP A 147 29.56 -12.87 -17.29
CA ASP A 147 28.37 -12.73 -18.14
C ASP A 147 28.07 -14.03 -18.91
N ASN A 148 29.09 -14.63 -19.53
CA ASN A 148 28.95 -15.90 -20.23
C ASN A 148 28.45 -17.04 -19.32
N ALA A 149 28.88 -17.07 -18.06
CA ALA A 149 28.40 -18.04 -17.08
C ALA A 149 26.90 -17.80 -16.78
N LEU A 150 26.48 -16.56 -16.53
CA LEU A 150 25.07 -16.21 -16.30
C LEU A 150 24.19 -16.51 -17.52
N GLN A 151 24.68 -16.26 -18.74
CA GLN A 151 23.97 -16.63 -19.97
C GLN A 151 23.75 -18.14 -20.08
N ARG A 152 24.76 -18.95 -19.75
CA ARG A 152 24.63 -20.43 -19.74
C ARG A 152 23.68 -20.90 -18.64
N VAL A 153 23.74 -20.34 -17.44
CA VAL A 153 22.78 -20.59 -16.35
C VAL A 153 21.36 -20.33 -16.84
N LYS A 154 21.10 -19.13 -17.39
CA LYS A 154 19.77 -18.75 -17.90
C LYS A 154 19.28 -19.72 -18.97
N ARG A 155 20.16 -20.19 -19.86
CA ARG A 155 19.82 -21.19 -20.87
C ARG A 155 19.42 -22.53 -20.25
N LYS A 156 20.20 -23.03 -19.28
CA LYS A 156 19.93 -24.30 -18.58
C LYS A 156 18.60 -24.26 -17.82
N VAL A 157 18.37 -23.18 -17.07
CA VAL A 157 17.10 -22.93 -16.38
C VAL A 157 15.94 -22.84 -17.39
N GLY A 158 16.13 -22.10 -18.50
CA GLY A 158 15.10 -21.98 -19.54
C GLY A 158 14.78 -23.30 -20.27
N VAL A 159 15.71 -24.26 -20.32
CA VAL A 159 15.42 -25.62 -20.81
C VAL A 159 14.59 -26.39 -19.77
N HIS A 160 14.96 -26.32 -18.49
CA HIS A 160 14.21 -26.97 -17.41
C HIS A 160 12.76 -26.48 -17.32
N LEU A 161 12.56 -25.16 -17.37
CA LEU A 161 11.22 -24.56 -17.32
C LEU A 161 10.36 -24.97 -18.54
N ARG A 162 10.94 -24.99 -19.75
CA ARG A 162 10.21 -25.44 -20.95
C ARG A 162 9.84 -26.92 -20.90
N ALA A 163 10.69 -27.77 -20.33
CA ALA A 163 10.40 -29.19 -20.18
C ALA A 163 9.24 -29.47 -19.20
N ARG A 164 8.99 -28.54 -18.27
CA ARG A 164 7.91 -28.62 -17.27
C ARG A 164 6.68 -27.79 -17.63
N ALA A 165 6.73 -27.03 -18.72
CA ALA A 165 5.60 -26.25 -19.18
C ALA A 165 4.49 -27.20 -19.67
N ILE A 166 3.29 -27.07 -19.13
CA ILE A 166 2.11 -27.75 -19.64
C ILE A 166 1.70 -27.03 -20.94
N PRO A 167 1.63 -27.71 -22.09
CA PRO A 167 1.11 -27.10 -23.31
C PRO A 167 -0.34 -26.67 -23.09
N ALA A 168 -0.65 -25.44 -23.49
CA ALA A 168 -1.98 -24.86 -23.40
C ALA A 168 -2.98 -25.53 -24.35
#